data_AF-A0A7W0EXV3-F1
#
_entry.id   AF-A0A7W0EXV3-F1
#
_cell.length_a   1.000
_cell.length_b   1.000
_cell.length_c   1.000
_cell.angle_alpha   90.00
_cell.angle_beta   90.00
_cell.angle_gamma   90.00
#
_symmetry.space_group_name_H-M   'P 1'
#
loop_
_entity.id
_entity.type
_entity.pdbx_description
1 polymer ?
#
loop_
_entity_poly.entity_id
_entity_poly.type
_entity_poly.pdbx_seq_one_letter_code
_entity_poly.pdbx_strand_id
1 'polypeptide(L)'
;MTMRKIKFYKFETGKSPVKEYFDSLTNIQFEKIAFVLDIIEQIDIVPRKFFKKLQSTNDIWEVRVQQGNNIFRILGFFKLYVR
;
A
#
# COMPACT_ATOMS: atom_id res chain seq x y z
N MET A 1 -19.61 6.41 5.20
CA MET A 1 -18.31 5.75 4.99
C MET A 1 -17.37 6.75 4.34
N THR A 2 -16.21 6.97 4.92
CA THR A 2 -15.20 7.86 4.33
C THR A 2 -14.16 6.99 3.65
N MET A 3 -14.18 6.92 2.31
CA MET A 3 -13.18 6.15 1.56
C MET A 3 -11.79 6.74 1.78
N ARG A 4 -10.81 5.89 2.11
CA ARG A 4 -9.40 6.33 2.13
C ARG A 4 -8.96 6.58 0.70
N LYS A 5 -7.99 7.48 0.53
CA LYS A 5 -7.33 7.71 -0.76
C LYS A 5 -5.89 7.25 -0.68
N ILE A 6 -5.50 6.33 -1.56
CA ILE A 6 -4.10 5.95 -1.73
C ILE A 6 -3.47 6.86 -2.78
N LYS A 7 -2.31 7.44 -2.44
CA LYS A 7 -1.50 8.25 -3.34
C LYS A 7 -0.12 7.65 -3.44
N PHE A 8 0.31 7.30 -4.66
CA PHE A 8 1.66 6.83 -4.90
C PHE A 8 2.63 8.00 -4.96
N TYR A 9 3.78 7.83 -4.31
CA TYR A 9 4.85 8.82 -4.34
C TYR A 9 5.34 9.06 -5.77
N LYS A 10 5.56 10.33 -6.10
CA LYS A 10 6.09 10.77 -7.38
C LYS A 10 7.19 11.79 -7.12
N PHE A 11 8.30 11.66 -7.82
CA PHE A 11 9.32 12.70 -7.89
C PHE A 11 8.79 13.90 -8.69
N GLU A 12 9.47 15.04 -8.57
CA GLU A 12 9.21 16.25 -9.37
C GLU A 12 9.32 15.97 -10.88
N THR A 13 10.14 14.99 -11.26
CA THR A 13 10.30 14.51 -12.65
C THR A 13 9.12 13.67 -13.15
N GLY A 14 8.12 13.39 -12.29
CA GLY A 14 6.96 12.56 -12.60
C GLY A 14 7.18 11.05 -12.43
N LYS A 15 8.43 10.60 -12.23
CA LYS A 15 8.75 9.19 -11.95
C LYS A 15 8.14 8.73 -10.63
N SER A 16 7.66 7.49 -10.62
CA SER A 16 7.04 6.89 -9.43
C SER A 16 7.67 5.52 -9.16
N PRO A 17 8.50 5.38 -8.11
CA PRO A 17 9.10 4.10 -7.75
C PRO A 17 8.07 2.99 -7.53
N VAL A 18 6.90 3.34 -6.97
CA VAL A 18 5.83 2.37 -6.74
C VAL A 18 5.24 1.89 -8.07
N LYS A 19 5.03 2.80 -9.02
CA LYS A 19 4.53 2.42 -10.35
C LYS A 19 5.56 1.61 -11.11
N GLU A 20 6.83 2.02 -11.10
CA GLU A 20 7.92 1.28 -11.75
C GLU A 20 8.06 -0.13 -11.15
N TYR A 21 7.91 -0.27 -9.83
CA TYR A 21 7.87 -1.57 -9.17
C TYR A 21 6.67 -2.40 -9.64
N PHE A 22 5.47 -1.83 -9.68
CA PHE A 22 4.28 -2.53 -10.14
C PHE A 22 4.38 -2.96 -11.61
N ASP A 23 4.95 -2.11 -12.47
CA ASP A 23 5.20 -2.41 -13.89
C ASP A 23 6.22 -3.56 -14.06
N SER A 24 7.01 -3.90 -13.03
CA SER A 24 7.95 -5.04 -13.05
C SER A 24 7.35 -6.38 -12.61
N LEU A 25 6.12 -6.37 -12.09
CA LEU A 25 5.45 -7.57 -11.56
C LEU A 25 4.68 -8.31 -12.66
N THR A 26 4.43 -9.60 -12.43
CA THR A 26 3.46 -10.32 -13.27
C THR A 26 2.04 -9.85 -12.98
N ASN A 27 1.12 -10.01 -13.94
CA ASN A 27 -0.29 -9.65 -13.76
C ASN A 27 -0.90 -10.29 -12.50
N ILE A 28 -0.60 -11.57 -12.25
CA ILE A 28 -1.09 -12.32 -11.08
C ILE A 28 -0.58 -11.74 -9.76
N GLN A 29 0.66 -11.26 -9.72
CA GLN A 29 1.22 -10.59 -8.55
C GLN A 29 0.60 -9.21 -8.34
N PHE A 30 0.48 -8.44 -9.42
CA PHE A 30 -0.11 -7.11 -9.39
C PHE A 30 -1.59 -7.15 -8.97
N GLU A 31 -2.39 -8.06 -9.51
CA GLU A 31 -3.80 -8.27 -9.11
C GLU A 31 -3.93 -8.53 -7.62
N LYS A 32 -3.02 -9.34 -7.05
CA LYS A 32 -3.04 -9.62 -5.62
C LYS A 32 -2.72 -8.38 -4.78
N ILE A 33 -1.82 -7.53 -5.25
CA ILE A 33 -1.51 -6.25 -4.62
C ILE A 33 -2.70 -5.30 -4.71
N ALA A 34 -3.26 -5.12 -5.92
CA ALA A 34 -4.42 -4.26 -6.16
C ALA A 34 -5.58 -4.64 -5.25
N PHE A 35 -5.90 -5.93 -5.13
CA PHE A 35 -6.92 -6.42 -4.21
C PHE A 35 -6.70 -5.99 -2.74
N VAL A 36 -5.45 -6.02 -2.26
CA VAL A 36 -5.15 -5.58 -0.88
C VAL A 36 -5.25 -4.06 -0.73
N LEU A 37 -4.86 -3.30 -1.76
CA LEU A 37 -5.04 -1.84 -1.77
C LEU A 37 -6.53 -1.46 -1.76
N ASP A 38 -7.36 -2.15 -2.54
CA ASP A 38 -8.81 -1.96 -2.55
C ASP A 38 -9.44 -2.20 -1.18
N ILE A 39 -9.02 -3.27 -0.47
CA ILE A 39 -9.44 -3.52 0.91
C ILE A 39 -9.09 -2.32 1.78
N ILE A 40 -7.87 -1.80 1.70
CA ILE A 40 -7.41 -0.67 2.52
C ILE A 40 -8.25 0.60 2.25
N GLU A 41 -8.66 0.82 1.00
CA GLU A 41 -9.49 1.97 0.63
C GLU A 41 -10.93 1.85 1.13
N GLN A 42 -11.48 0.63 1.17
CA GLN A 42 -12.91 0.39 1.38
C GLN A 42 -13.31 0.15 2.84
N ILE A 43 -12.50 -0.54 3.65
CA ILE A 43 -12.93 -0.98 4.99
C ILE A 43 -12.37 -0.11 6.11
N ASP A 44 -13.20 0.35 7.04
CA ASP A 44 -12.77 1.24 8.12
C ASP A 44 -11.72 0.61 9.06
N ILE A 45 -11.81 -0.70 9.32
CA ILE A 45 -10.86 -1.42 10.18
C ILE A 45 -10.13 -2.47 9.33
N VAL A 46 -8.94 -2.11 8.86
CA VAL A 46 -8.13 -3.02 8.03
C VAL A 46 -7.42 -4.05 8.91
N PRO A 47 -7.49 -5.37 8.58
CA PRO A 47 -6.74 -6.38 9.31
C PRO A 47 -5.23 -6.09 9.34
N ARG A 48 -4.63 -6.24 10.52
CA ARG A 48 -3.19 -6.00 10.75
C ARG A 48 -2.26 -6.79 9.83
N LYS A 49 -2.72 -7.94 9.31
CA LYS A 49 -1.97 -8.76 8.35
C LYS A 49 -1.74 -8.07 7.00
N PHE A 50 -2.63 -7.15 6.62
CA PHE A 50 -2.57 -6.39 5.37
C PHE A 50 -1.99 -5.00 5.58
N PHE A 51 -2.32 -4.34 6.68
CA PHE A 51 -1.93 -2.96 6.92
C PHE A 51 -1.55 -2.75 8.38
N LYS A 52 -0.31 -2.29 8.64
CA LYS A 52 0.16 -2.05 10.01
C LYS A 52 1.21 -0.95 10.07
N LYS A 53 1.23 -0.23 11.19
CA LYS A 53 2.34 0.65 11.57
C LYS A 53 3.56 -0.18 11.97
N LEU A 54 4.73 0.17 11.44
CA LEU A 54 6.00 -0.43 11.84
C LEU A 54 6.51 0.23 13.12
N GLN A 55 6.93 -0.61 14.09
CA GLN A 55 7.50 -0.14 15.35
C GLN A 55 8.91 0.39 15.13
N SER A 56 9.34 1.32 15.98
CA SER A 56 10.69 1.92 15.92
C SER A 56 11.00 2.58 14.57
N THR A 57 9.99 3.15 13.92
CA THR A 57 10.13 3.94 12.69
C THR A 57 9.44 5.30 12.84
N ASN A 58 9.87 6.28 12.02
CA ASN A 58 9.26 7.61 11.96
C ASN A 58 7.92 7.58 11.20
N ASP A 59 6.93 6.90 11.78
CA ASP A 59 5.55 6.78 11.29
C ASP A 59 5.40 6.05 9.94
N ILE A 60 6.22 5.03 9.71
CA ILE A 60 6.13 4.20 8.52
C ILE A 60 5.03 3.15 8.71
N TRP A 61 4.18 3.04 7.70
CA TRP A 61 3.15 2.02 7.56
C TRP A 61 3.53 1.05 6.46
N GLU A 62 3.17 -0.21 6.65
CA GLU A 62 3.40 -1.29 5.70
C GLU A 62 2.05 -1.81 5.18
N VAL A 63 1.90 -1.84 3.85
CA VAL A 63 0.99 -2.75 3.16
C VAL A 63 1.73 -4.05 2.88
N ARG A 64 1.24 -5.16 3.44
CA ARG A 64 1.84 -6.48 3.29
C ARG A 64 0.93 -7.38 2.46
N VAL A 65 1.48 -7.92 1.38
CA VAL A 65 0.77 -8.82 0.46
C VAL A 65 1.57 -10.12 0.38
N GLN A 66 0.95 -11.24 0.73
CA GLN A 66 1.56 -12.57 0.63
C GLN A 66 0.87 -13.38 -0.46
N GLN A 67 1.66 -13.99 -1.35
CA GLN A 67 1.19 -14.87 -2.42
C GLN A 67 2.16 -16.02 -2.59
N GLY A 68 1.76 -17.22 -2.15
CA GLY A 68 2.67 -18.37 -2.05
C GLY A 68 3.89 -18.03 -1.18
N ASN A 69 5.08 -18.24 -1.74
CA ASN A 69 6.36 -17.93 -1.08
C ASN A 69 6.80 -16.47 -1.24
N ASN A 70 6.07 -15.65 -1.99
CA ASN A 70 6.40 -14.24 -2.21
C ASN A 70 5.71 -13.35 -1.17
N ILE A 71 6.46 -12.34 -0.69
CA ILE A 71 5.93 -11.28 0.17
C ILE A 71 6.28 -9.93 -0.46
N PHE A 72 5.26 -9.18 -0.83
CA PHE A 72 5.37 -7.81 -1.35
C PHE A 72 5.08 -6.83 -0.22
N ARG A 73 5.89 -5.77 -0.12
CA ARG A 73 5.78 -4.74 0.91
C ARG A 73 5.77 -3.38 0.25
N ILE A 74 4.67 -2.65 0.40
CA ILE A 74 4.59 -1.25 -0.01
C ILE A 74 4.65 -0.42 1.27
N LEU A 75 5.64 0.46 1.35
CA LEU A 75 5.86 1.33 2.51
C LEU A 75 5.32 2.72 2.22
N GLY A 76 4.75 3.35 3.24
CA GLY A 76 4.23 4.70 3.12
C GLY A 76 3.86 5.31 4.46
N PHE A 77 3.12 6.40 4.40
CA PHE A 77 2.64 7.13 5.56
C PHE A 77 1.11 7.10 5.59
N PHE A 78 0.54 7.13 6.79
CA PHE A 78 -0.90 7.16 6.98
C PHE A 78 -1.29 8.33 7.87
N LYS A 79 -2.07 9.25 7.31
CA LYS A 79 -2.55 10.43 8.03
C LYS A 79 -4.05 10.55 7.88
N LEU A 80 -4.74 10.76 8.99
CA LEU A 80 -6.14 11.17 8.98
C LEU A 80 -6.21 12.63 8.55
N TYR A 81 -6.93 12.91 7.48
CA TYR A 81 -7.34 14.28 7.15
C TYR A 81 -8.59 14.59 7.95
N VAL A 82 -8.44 15.41 8.99
CA VAL A 82 -9.57 16.12 9.59
C VAL A 82 -9.80 17.35 8.71
N ARG A 83 -11.02 17.51 8.21
CA ARG A 83 -11.43 18.70 7.45
C ARG A 83 -11.46 19.94 8.33
#